data_AF-A0A954N909-F1
#
_entry.id   AF-A0A954N909-F1
#
_cell.length_a   1.000
_cell.length_b   1.000
_cell.length_c   1.000
_cell.angle_alpha   90.00
_cell.angle_beta   90.00
_cell.angle_gamma   90.00
#
_symmetry.space_group_name_H-M   'P 1'
#
loop_
_entity.id
_entity.type
_entity.pdbx_description
1 polymer ?
#
loop_
_entity_poly.entity_id
_entity_poly.type
_entity_poly.pdbx_seq_one_letter_code
_entity_poly.pdbx_strand_id
1 'polypeptide(L)'
;MSEPTARTAVTGPIRPQNNGEWGGTDRRKRSLAEPLSVALLSVCCLLVTGCGGVRGISLTDWARNGFKVGPEYRRPAVEVAPQWIDFNNPKVISENAGVDASDWWQSLGDARLNELVQVAYRDNLPLREAGLRVLEARTQRAIVVGELFPQAQTAFGTYQRLQLSRAGNAFGATPLGPRAFDLWNTGLSMSWEVDVWGRFRRAIESADANVDVSIEDYDDILVALIAETASAYVDIREFEQRLAFAESNIKSQQGSLQLAEARFRNGAVSELDVTQARSNLGQTEALLPSLREQRRLANNRLCTLLGTPPRDLGPELGLAAIPTAPPEVLVGIPAELIRRRPDVRRAEREVARQSPLIGVAAADLYPAFSISGTLNWQATKFSDLFSGASNAGSVGPAFNWNILNYGRIINNTRVQDVRFRELAVSYQQTVLDANREVEDAIVGYLEEQERVKALQFSVTATQRSVELALTQYREGAIDFNRVFNLQSTLVVQQDDLAQSQARVALSYIAIYKALGGGWQIRLAPAAELVMPPAPASAPPEAMPGPGPVPPADAQLMPLPTDPGLTRRGAGGTPVEDDAPSFGSATADHRVQQVASFRPLERLPEVAAVRPAIYESRQTPPANE
;
A
#
# COMPACT_ATOMS: atom_id res chain seq x y z
N MET A 1 -11.81 -33.03 63.66
CA MET A 1 -10.60 -33.76 64.13
C MET A 1 -9.42 -33.26 63.31
N SER A 2 -8.36 -32.66 63.87
CA SER A 2 -8.15 -32.24 65.26
C SER A 2 -7.09 -31.13 65.33
N GLU A 3 -7.34 -30.07 66.10
CA GLU A 3 -6.29 -29.27 66.77
C GLU A 3 -5.64 -30.12 67.89
N PRO A 4 -4.45 -29.80 68.47
CA PRO A 4 -4.07 -28.49 69.05
C PRO A 4 -2.60 -28.09 68.70
N THR A 5 -1.89 -27.09 69.28
CA THR A 5 -1.88 -26.58 70.67
C THR A 5 -1.26 -25.18 70.80
N ALA A 6 -1.75 -24.40 71.78
CA ALA A 6 -1.29 -23.05 72.11
C ALA A 6 -0.17 -23.00 73.18
N ARG A 7 0.38 -21.80 73.44
CA ARG A 7 0.98 -21.41 74.73
C ARG A 7 0.92 -19.89 74.97
N THR A 8 0.89 -19.48 76.24
CA THR A 8 0.50 -18.13 76.69
C THR A 8 1.26 -17.70 77.95
N ALA A 9 1.81 -16.46 77.98
CA ALA A 9 2.13 -15.64 79.17
C ALA A 9 2.53 -14.21 78.69
N VAL A 10 2.20 -13.04 79.26
CA VAL A 10 1.58 -12.51 80.51
C VAL A 10 2.58 -11.75 81.43
N THR A 11 2.15 -10.58 81.94
CA THR A 11 2.92 -9.47 82.58
C THR A 11 3.79 -8.63 81.62
N GLY A 12 4.11 -7.35 81.87
CA GLY A 12 3.69 -6.45 82.97
C GLY A 12 4.09 -4.96 82.71
N PRO A 13 3.45 -3.95 83.35
CA PRO A 13 3.59 -2.52 82.99
C PRO A 13 4.49 -1.69 83.94
N ILE A 14 5.12 -0.62 83.41
CA ILE A 14 5.80 0.44 84.20
C ILE A 14 5.51 1.85 83.61
N ARG A 15 5.28 2.82 84.51
CA ARG A 15 5.17 4.28 84.35
C ARG A 15 5.44 4.90 85.75
N PRO A 16 5.61 6.23 85.94
CA PRO A 16 5.75 7.33 84.97
C PRO A 16 6.94 8.28 85.27
N GLN A 17 7.16 9.33 84.45
CA GLN A 17 7.10 10.76 84.86
C GLN A 17 7.41 11.74 83.70
N ASN A 18 6.75 12.90 83.74
CA ASN A 18 7.17 14.29 83.45
C ASN A 18 8.33 14.58 82.47
N ASN A 19 8.34 15.67 81.67
CA ASN A 19 7.45 16.84 81.56
C ASN A 19 7.56 17.46 80.15
N GLY A 20 6.55 18.23 79.69
CA GLY A 20 6.67 19.00 78.44
C GLY A 20 5.34 19.43 77.80
N GLU A 21 4.68 20.44 78.36
CA GLU A 21 3.62 21.18 77.65
C GLU A 21 4.22 22.12 76.59
N TRP A 22 3.50 22.40 75.49
CA TRP A 22 3.36 23.75 74.90
C TRP A 22 2.36 23.77 73.73
N GLY A 23 1.47 24.78 73.72
CA GLY A 23 0.78 25.38 72.57
C GLY A 23 0.30 24.51 71.38
N GLY A 24 -1.02 24.26 71.30
CA GLY A 24 -1.66 23.72 70.09
C GLY A 24 -2.19 24.79 69.13
N THR A 25 -2.50 24.40 67.88
CA THR A 25 -3.54 25.03 67.04
C THR A 25 -4.16 23.99 66.10
N ASP A 26 -5.49 23.81 66.16
CA ASP A 26 -6.23 22.84 65.34
C ASP A 26 -6.51 23.40 63.93
N ARG A 27 -5.72 22.97 62.93
CA ARG A 27 -6.02 23.22 61.51
C ARG A 27 -6.64 21.99 60.84
N ARG A 28 -7.97 21.92 60.87
CA ARG A 28 -8.76 20.94 60.10
C ARG A 28 -8.41 21.00 58.61
N LYS A 29 -7.73 19.96 58.10
CA LYS A 29 -7.55 19.73 56.66
C LYS A 29 -8.90 19.35 56.04
N ARG A 30 -9.66 20.33 55.56
CA ARG A 30 -10.82 20.04 54.69
C ARG A 30 -10.30 19.48 53.36
N SER A 31 -10.72 18.26 53.01
CA SER A 31 -10.49 17.69 51.69
C SER A 31 -11.20 18.53 50.63
N LEU A 32 -10.48 18.96 49.61
CA LEU A 32 -11.05 19.58 48.41
C LEU A 32 -11.35 18.55 47.30
N ALA A 33 -10.98 17.28 47.50
CA ALA A 33 -11.13 16.24 46.48
C ALA A 33 -12.60 15.79 46.29
N GLU A 34 -13.32 15.62 47.39
CA GLU A 34 -14.69 15.05 47.41
C GLU A 34 -15.71 15.81 46.53
N PRO A 35 -15.87 17.15 46.63
CA PRO A 35 -16.87 17.86 45.83
C PRO A 35 -16.56 17.86 44.32
N LEU A 36 -15.26 17.83 43.95
CA LEU A 36 -14.84 17.76 42.54
C LEU A 36 -15.24 16.42 41.90
N SER A 37 -14.99 15.30 42.60
CA SER A 37 -15.33 13.97 42.08
C SER A 37 -16.83 13.76 41.86
N VAL A 38 -17.69 14.25 42.76
CA VAL A 38 -19.16 14.10 42.65
C VAL A 38 -19.73 14.98 41.54
N ALA A 39 -19.19 16.20 41.37
CA ALA A 39 -19.60 17.10 40.29
C ALA A 39 -19.27 16.52 38.90
N LEU A 40 -18.06 15.99 38.71
CA LEU A 40 -17.62 15.34 37.47
C LEU A 40 -18.53 14.15 37.09
N LEU A 41 -18.78 13.24 38.03
CA LEU A 41 -19.67 12.09 37.81
C LEU A 41 -21.09 12.52 37.41
N SER A 42 -21.64 13.55 38.08
CA SER A 42 -22.99 14.05 37.81
C SER A 42 -23.12 14.67 36.40
N VAL A 43 -22.10 15.42 35.96
CA VAL A 43 -22.04 16.01 34.62
C VAL A 43 -21.92 14.93 33.55
N CYS A 44 -21.08 13.91 33.73
CA CYS A 44 -20.94 12.80 32.79
C CYS A 44 -22.26 12.04 32.58
N CYS A 45 -23.03 11.77 33.64
CA CYS A 45 -24.33 11.09 33.50
C CYS A 45 -25.37 11.90 32.71
N LEU A 46 -25.41 13.22 32.89
CA LEU A 46 -26.30 14.11 32.12
C LEU A 46 -25.89 14.22 30.64
N LEU A 47 -24.58 14.25 30.35
CA LEU A 47 -24.07 14.34 28.98
C LEU A 47 -24.39 13.10 28.13
N VAL A 48 -24.29 11.89 28.70
CA VAL A 48 -24.59 10.65 27.96
C VAL A 48 -26.10 10.45 27.76
N THR A 49 -26.96 11.06 28.59
CA THR A 49 -28.43 10.90 28.50
C THR A 49 -29.14 12.03 27.74
N GLY A 50 -28.53 13.22 27.60
CA GLY A 50 -29.20 14.41 27.06
C GLY A 50 -29.36 14.50 25.53
N CYS A 51 -28.59 13.77 24.74
CA CYS A 51 -28.51 13.95 23.28
C CYS A 51 -29.57 13.16 22.47
N GLY A 52 -30.86 13.35 22.79
CA GLY A 52 -32.00 12.62 22.22
C GLY A 52 -32.37 12.90 20.75
N GLY A 53 -31.39 12.99 19.83
CA GLY A 53 -31.62 13.26 18.40
C GLY A 53 -30.81 12.40 17.41
N VAL A 54 -29.80 11.69 17.89
CA VAL A 54 -29.03 10.66 17.15
C VAL A 54 -29.03 9.40 18.01
N ARG A 55 -28.81 8.21 17.44
CA ARG A 55 -28.73 6.95 18.21
C ARG A 55 -27.59 7.03 19.25
N GLY A 56 -27.92 7.46 20.46
CA GLY A 56 -26.97 7.63 21.55
C GLY A 56 -26.39 6.29 21.96
N ILE A 57 -25.06 6.19 21.94
CA ILE A 57 -24.32 5.06 22.51
C ILE A 57 -24.72 4.98 24.00
N SER A 58 -25.26 3.84 24.44
CA SER A 58 -25.62 3.67 25.86
C SER A 58 -24.37 3.85 26.72
N LEU A 59 -24.54 4.33 27.96
CA LEU A 59 -23.49 4.25 28.99
C LEU A 59 -22.93 2.81 29.11
N THR A 60 -23.77 1.81 28.84
CA THR A 60 -23.37 0.38 28.79
C THR A 60 -22.63 -0.02 27.52
N ASP A 61 -22.87 0.63 26.38
CA ASP A 61 -22.15 0.39 25.11
C ASP A 61 -20.78 1.07 25.16
N TRP A 62 -20.72 2.34 25.60
CA TRP A 62 -19.46 3.07 25.79
C TRP A 62 -18.53 2.34 26.77
N ALA A 63 -19.06 1.83 27.88
CA ALA A 63 -18.29 1.00 28.82
C ALA A 63 -17.83 -0.33 28.21
N ARG A 64 -18.69 -1.04 27.45
CA ARG A 64 -18.32 -2.29 26.76
C ARG A 64 -17.26 -2.09 25.67
N ASN A 65 -17.29 -0.94 24.99
CA ASN A 65 -16.29 -0.50 24.02
C ASN A 65 -14.99 0.02 24.69
N GLY A 66 -14.80 -0.20 25.99
CA GLY A 66 -13.61 0.23 26.73
C GLY A 66 -13.50 1.74 26.86
N PHE A 67 -14.62 2.44 27.08
CA PHE A 67 -14.74 3.90 27.11
C PHE A 67 -14.45 4.58 25.76
N LYS A 68 -14.94 4.01 24.66
CA LYS A 68 -14.77 4.55 23.30
C LYS A 68 -16.11 4.77 22.61
N VAL A 69 -16.22 5.85 21.84
CA VAL A 69 -17.37 6.12 20.95
C VAL A 69 -17.12 5.57 19.53
N GLY A 70 -18.17 5.57 18.70
CA GLY A 70 -18.18 4.90 17.41
C GLY A 70 -18.37 3.38 17.49
N PRO A 71 -18.56 2.72 16.33
CA PRO A 71 -18.72 1.26 16.25
C PRO A 71 -17.42 0.52 16.60
N GLU A 72 -17.54 -0.72 17.04
CA GLU A 72 -16.43 -1.68 16.96
C GLU A 72 -16.37 -2.29 15.57
N TYR A 73 -15.15 -2.54 15.07
CA TYR A 73 -14.96 -3.20 13.78
C TYR A 73 -15.53 -4.64 13.79
N ARG A 74 -16.15 -5.01 12.67
CA ARG A 74 -16.50 -6.39 12.33
C ARG A 74 -16.22 -6.58 10.85
N ARG A 75 -15.57 -7.70 10.49
CA ARG A 75 -15.33 -8.08 9.09
C ARG A 75 -16.67 -8.08 8.33
N PRO A 76 -16.77 -7.39 7.17
CA PRO A 76 -17.97 -7.44 6.34
C PRO A 76 -18.30 -8.87 5.90
N ALA A 77 -19.58 -9.20 5.81
CA ALA A 77 -20.01 -10.44 5.18
C ALA A 77 -19.73 -10.39 3.67
N VAL A 78 -19.25 -11.51 3.13
CA VAL A 78 -18.98 -11.70 1.70
C VAL A 78 -19.49 -13.08 1.32
N GLU A 79 -20.14 -13.20 0.18
CA GLU A 79 -20.54 -14.47 -0.40
C GLU A 79 -19.35 -15.04 -1.19
N VAL A 80 -19.05 -16.32 -0.99
CA VAL A 80 -18.01 -17.07 -1.72
C VAL A 80 -18.60 -18.36 -2.28
N ALA A 81 -18.04 -18.86 -3.37
CA ALA A 81 -18.41 -20.16 -3.88
C ALA A 81 -18.13 -21.25 -2.82
N PRO A 82 -19.00 -22.27 -2.66
CA PRO A 82 -18.75 -23.36 -1.71
C PRO A 82 -17.61 -24.28 -2.19
N GLN A 83 -17.44 -24.40 -3.50
CA GLN A 83 -16.49 -25.27 -4.22
C GLN A 83 -16.11 -24.58 -5.54
N TRP A 84 -14.95 -24.93 -6.09
CA TRP A 84 -14.55 -24.55 -7.46
C TRP A 84 -15.44 -25.24 -8.51
N ILE A 85 -15.51 -24.73 -9.74
CA ILE A 85 -16.30 -25.35 -10.81
C ILE A 85 -15.79 -26.77 -11.11
N ASP A 86 -14.48 -26.94 -11.25
CA ASP A 86 -13.81 -28.20 -11.60
C ASP A 86 -13.50 -29.12 -10.41
N PHE A 87 -14.15 -28.95 -9.24
CA PHE A 87 -13.80 -29.70 -8.01
C PHE A 87 -13.90 -31.24 -8.12
N ASN A 88 -14.63 -31.76 -9.10
CA ASN A 88 -14.75 -33.21 -9.37
C ASN A 88 -13.66 -33.75 -10.30
N ASN A 89 -12.82 -32.88 -10.88
CA ASN A 89 -11.73 -33.28 -11.75
C ASN A 89 -10.60 -33.89 -10.90
N PRO A 90 -10.15 -35.14 -11.15
CA PRO A 90 -9.11 -35.78 -10.33
C PRO A 90 -7.76 -35.04 -10.36
N LYS A 91 -7.53 -34.13 -11.32
CA LYS A 91 -6.36 -33.25 -11.37
C LYS A 91 -6.42 -32.07 -10.38
N VAL A 92 -7.59 -31.79 -9.76
CA VAL A 92 -7.86 -30.59 -8.95
C VAL A 92 -8.11 -30.99 -7.48
N ILE A 93 -7.04 -31.06 -6.70
CA ILE A 93 -7.12 -31.49 -5.29
C ILE A 93 -7.71 -30.35 -4.45
N SER A 94 -8.91 -30.58 -3.93
CA SER A 94 -9.72 -29.60 -3.19
C SER A 94 -9.90 -29.96 -1.70
N GLU A 95 -9.05 -30.83 -1.16
CA GLU A 95 -9.18 -31.33 0.22
C GLU A 95 -8.94 -30.24 1.29
N ASN A 96 -9.51 -30.45 2.49
CA ASN A 96 -9.32 -29.60 3.67
C ASN A 96 -7.91 -29.66 4.28
N ALA A 97 -6.96 -30.36 3.64
CA ALA A 97 -5.54 -30.26 3.99
C ALA A 97 -5.06 -28.83 3.74
N GLY A 98 -4.32 -28.26 4.70
CA GLY A 98 -3.76 -26.92 4.56
C GLY A 98 -2.73 -26.89 3.44
N VAL A 99 -3.13 -26.48 2.22
CA VAL A 99 -2.24 -26.37 1.05
C VAL A 99 -0.96 -25.64 1.44
N ASP A 100 0.17 -26.35 1.44
CA ASP A 100 1.47 -25.75 1.72
C ASP A 100 1.99 -25.04 0.46
N ALA A 101 1.38 -23.90 0.18
CA ALA A 101 1.76 -23.01 -0.89
C ALA A 101 2.95 -22.11 -0.51
N SER A 102 3.73 -22.46 0.52
CA SER A 102 4.84 -21.63 1.02
C SER A 102 6.03 -21.60 0.04
N ASP A 103 6.29 -22.72 -0.61
CA ASP A 103 7.46 -23.00 -1.47
C ASP A 103 7.04 -23.58 -2.84
N TRP A 104 5.86 -23.20 -3.34
CA TRP A 104 5.18 -23.87 -4.45
C TRP A 104 5.99 -24.00 -5.74
N TRP A 105 6.93 -23.09 -6.01
CA TRP A 105 7.77 -23.14 -7.21
C TRP A 105 8.75 -24.32 -7.21
N GLN A 106 9.07 -24.88 -6.03
CA GLN A 106 9.94 -26.05 -5.92
C GLN A 106 9.34 -27.31 -6.57
N SER A 107 8.00 -27.38 -6.74
CA SER A 107 7.32 -28.49 -7.40
C SER A 107 7.57 -28.57 -8.91
N LEU A 108 8.02 -27.47 -9.53
CA LEU A 108 8.39 -27.40 -10.95
C LEU A 108 9.72 -28.14 -11.26
N GLY A 109 10.41 -28.64 -10.23
CA GLY A 109 11.58 -29.51 -10.36
C GLY A 109 12.89 -28.82 -10.76
N ASP A 110 12.91 -27.49 -10.85
CA ASP A 110 14.07 -26.72 -11.33
C ASP A 110 14.83 -26.04 -10.18
N ALA A 111 16.05 -26.51 -9.91
CA ALA A 111 16.90 -25.96 -8.86
C ALA A 111 17.40 -24.53 -9.15
N ARG A 112 17.60 -24.15 -10.42
CA ARG A 112 18.01 -22.78 -10.79
C ARG A 112 16.84 -21.81 -10.62
N LEU A 113 15.60 -22.24 -10.86
CA LEU A 113 14.41 -21.45 -10.49
C LEU A 113 14.35 -21.19 -8.98
N ASN A 114 14.59 -22.22 -8.16
CA ASN A 114 14.59 -22.07 -6.70
C ASN A 114 15.61 -21.02 -6.22
N GLU A 115 16.82 -21.02 -6.79
CA GLU A 115 17.85 -20.01 -6.52
C GLU A 115 17.44 -18.61 -6.99
N LEU A 116 16.84 -18.48 -8.19
CA LEU A 116 16.38 -17.21 -8.74
C LEU A 116 15.30 -16.56 -7.86
N VAL A 117 14.36 -17.34 -7.33
CA VAL A 117 13.33 -16.86 -6.39
C VAL A 117 13.97 -16.34 -5.09
N GLN A 118 14.96 -17.05 -4.54
CA GLN A 118 15.67 -16.61 -3.33
C GLN A 118 16.49 -15.33 -3.55
N VAL A 119 17.14 -15.19 -4.72
CA VAL A 119 17.84 -13.94 -5.08
C VAL A 119 16.86 -12.79 -5.28
N ALA A 120 15.74 -13.02 -5.98
CA ALA A 120 14.69 -12.01 -6.15
C ALA A 120 14.14 -11.54 -4.79
N TYR A 121 13.78 -12.47 -3.89
CA TYR A 121 13.32 -12.14 -2.53
C TYR A 121 14.32 -11.29 -1.75
N ARG A 122 15.63 -11.57 -1.87
CA ARG A 122 16.67 -10.80 -1.19
C ARG A 122 16.91 -9.41 -1.80
N ASP A 123 16.99 -9.31 -3.13
CA ASP A 123 17.59 -8.17 -3.83
C ASP A 123 16.61 -7.27 -4.62
N ASN A 124 15.35 -7.69 -4.80
CA ASN A 124 14.34 -6.89 -5.49
C ASN A 124 14.09 -5.52 -4.83
N LEU A 125 14.24 -4.45 -5.61
CA LEU A 125 14.12 -3.08 -5.10
C LEU A 125 12.68 -2.66 -4.75
N PRO A 126 11.63 -2.96 -5.56
CA PRO A 126 10.24 -2.76 -5.17
C PRO A 126 9.85 -3.43 -3.85
N LEU A 127 10.28 -4.67 -3.60
CA LEU A 127 10.01 -5.36 -2.33
C LEU A 127 10.73 -4.68 -1.15
N ARG A 128 11.96 -4.20 -1.35
CA ARG A 128 12.68 -3.39 -0.36
C ARG A 128 11.96 -2.07 -0.08
N GLU A 129 11.37 -1.42 -1.09
CA GLU A 129 10.54 -0.23 -0.91
C GLU A 129 9.29 -0.53 -0.09
N ALA A 130 8.57 -1.62 -0.38
CA ALA A 130 7.42 -2.07 0.41
C ALA A 130 7.82 -2.34 1.89
N GLY A 131 8.99 -2.91 2.13
CA GLY A 131 9.53 -3.09 3.49
C GLY A 131 9.79 -1.77 4.22
N LEU A 132 10.19 -0.71 3.50
CA LEU A 132 10.31 0.64 4.05
C LEU A 132 8.94 1.29 4.32
N ARG A 133 7.92 1.04 3.49
CA ARG A 133 6.53 1.49 3.77
C ARG A 133 5.95 0.85 5.04
N VAL A 134 6.25 -0.42 5.32
CA VAL A 134 5.90 -1.08 6.60
C VAL A 134 6.59 -0.38 7.78
N LEU A 135 7.84 0.05 7.63
CA LEU A 135 8.54 0.82 8.66
C LEU A 135 7.91 2.22 8.83
N GLU A 136 7.57 2.90 7.72
CA GLU A 136 6.89 4.19 7.73
C GLU A 136 5.57 4.11 8.51
N ALA A 137 4.68 3.17 8.17
CA ALA A 137 3.41 2.97 8.87
C ALA A 137 3.61 2.73 10.38
N ARG A 138 4.65 1.98 10.77
CA ARG A 138 5.00 1.77 12.19
C ARG A 138 5.47 3.05 12.89
N THR A 139 6.19 3.94 12.19
CA THR A 139 6.56 5.25 12.74
C THR A 139 5.38 6.22 12.80
N GLN A 140 4.50 6.24 11.79
CA GLN A 140 3.26 7.00 11.81
C GLN A 140 2.37 6.56 12.99
N ARG A 141 2.23 5.25 13.22
CA ARG A 141 1.58 4.67 14.41
C ARG A 141 2.21 5.18 15.71
N ALA A 142 3.54 5.22 15.80
CA ALA A 142 4.22 5.73 16.99
C ALA A 142 3.95 7.22 17.26
N ILE A 143 3.80 8.03 16.21
CA ILE A 143 3.39 9.45 16.32
C ILE A 143 1.97 9.54 16.90
N VAL A 144 1.01 8.77 16.38
CA VAL A 144 -0.39 8.74 16.87
C VAL A 144 -0.49 8.22 18.31
N VAL A 145 0.33 7.24 18.70
CA VAL A 145 0.46 6.81 20.12
C VAL A 145 0.98 7.93 21.02
N GLY A 146 1.80 8.84 20.48
CA GLY A 146 2.24 10.05 21.16
C GLY A 146 1.10 10.99 21.58
N GLU A 147 -0.02 10.99 20.86
CA GLU A 147 -1.18 11.85 21.16
C GLU A 147 -1.96 11.45 22.44
N LEU A 148 -1.65 10.30 23.06
CA LEU A 148 -2.17 9.97 24.39
C LEU A 148 -1.51 10.77 25.51
N PHE A 149 -0.31 11.29 25.28
CA PHE A 149 0.47 12.10 26.22
C PHE A 149 0.15 13.59 26.03
N PRO A 150 0.65 14.51 26.89
CA PRO A 150 0.37 15.94 26.77
C PRO A 150 0.78 16.48 25.38
N GLN A 151 -0.21 16.80 24.54
CA GLN A 151 -0.03 17.02 23.11
C GLN A 151 0.65 18.36 22.79
N ALA A 152 0.66 19.29 23.75
CA ALA A 152 1.55 20.46 23.71
C ALA A 152 2.45 20.48 24.94
N GLN A 153 3.76 20.50 24.72
CA GLN A 153 4.81 20.65 25.74
C GLN A 153 5.87 21.59 25.17
N THR A 154 5.95 22.82 25.66
CA THR A 154 6.85 23.83 25.08
C THR A 154 7.59 24.61 26.16
N ALA A 155 8.89 24.82 25.92
CA ALA A 155 9.63 25.91 26.55
C ALA A 155 9.42 27.18 25.70
N PHE A 156 9.21 28.32 26.36
CA PHE A 156 9.02 29.61 25.69
C PHE A 156 9.85 30.71 26.34
N GLY A 157 10.17 31.74 25.56
CA GLY A 157 10.83 32.95 26.01
C GLY A 157 10.40 34.12 25.13
N THR A 158 9.88 35.18 25.74
CA THR A 158 9.46 36.39 25.04
C THR A 158 9.96 37.65 25.76
N TYR A 159 10.22 38.67 24.96
CA TYR A 159 10.46 40.04 25.39
C TYR A 159 9.47 40.95 24.65
N GLN A 160 8.79 41.83 25.38
CA GLN A 160 7.85 42.79 24.82
C GLN A 160 8.07 44.17 25.45
N ARG A 161 8.21 45.21 24.61
CA ARG A 161 8.16 46.61 25.05
C ARG A 161 6.72 47.10 24.97
N LEU A 162 6.03 47.15 26.10
CA LEU A 162 4.61 47.54 26.19
C LEU A 162 4.49 49.04 26.48
N GLN A 163 3.64 49.74 25.71
CA GLN A 163 3.32 51.15 25.94
C GLN A 163 1.79 51.36 25.97
N LEU A 164 1.26 51.65 27.16
CA LEU A 164 -0.17 51.81 27.38
C LEU A 164 -0.68 53.14 26.80
N SER A 165 -1.79 53.09 26.07
CA SER A 165 -2.46 54.27 25.49
C SER A 165 -2.89 55.27 26.57
N ARG A 166 -2.95 56.57 26.24
CA ARG A 166 -3.53 57.60 27.13
C ARG A 166 -5.06 57.60 27.12
N ALA A 167 -5.68 57.09 26.05
CA ALA A 167 -7.14 57.09 25.88
C ALA A 167 -7.80 55.75 26.24
N GLY A 168 -7.03 54.66 26.30
CA GLY A 168 -7.53 53.30 26.53
C GLY A 168 -7.33 52.79 27.97
N ASN A 169 -7.88 53.47 28.98
CA ASN A 169 -7.88 52.98 30.36
C ASN A 169 -9.20 52.25 30.69
N ALA A 170 -9.29 50.97 30.30
CA ALA A 170 -10.52 50.18 30.37
C ALA A 170 -11.09 49.95 31.79
N PHE A 171 -10.32 50.21 32.84
CA PHE A 171 -10.70 49.95 34.24
C PHE A 171 -10.77 51.21 35.12
N GLY A 172 -10.51 52.41 34.58
CA GLY A 172 -10.64 53.69 35.29
C GLY A 172 -9.72 53.89 36.52
N ALA A 173 -8.90 52.90 36.87
CA ALA A 173 -8.09 52.88 38.08
C ALA A 173 -6.87 53.82 38.02
N THR A 174 -6.33 54.10 39.21
CA THR A 174 -5.03 54.78 39.41
C THR A 174 -3.88 54.06 38.70
N PRO A 175 -2.81 54.78 38.30
CA PRO A 175 -1.74 54.20 37.49
C PRO A 175 -0.95 53.13 38.25
N LEU A 176 -1.21 51.86 37.91
CA LEU A 176 -0.51 50.67 38.42
C LEU A 176 0.89 50.52 37.79
N GLY A 177 1.75 51.53 37.97
CA GLY A 177 3.13 51.55 37.48
C GLY A 177 3.36 52.38 36.20
N PRO A 178 4.54 52.26 35.58
CA PRO A 178 4.95 53.10 34.45
C PRO A 178 4.18 52.78 33.17
N ARG A 179 3.80 53.83 32.42
CA ARG A 179 3.05 53.70 31.14
C ARG A 179 3.81 53.02 30.00
N ALA A 180 5.14 52.91 30.10
CA ALA A 180 5.97 52.17 29.17
C ALA A 180 6.91 51.27 29.99
N PHE A 181 6.90 49.97 29.73
CA PHE A 181 7.67 48.98 30.47
C PHE A 181 8.14 47.85 29.57
N ASP A 182 9.22 47.21 29.98
CA ASP A 182 9.67 45.94 29.42
C ASP A 182 8.90 44.81 30.07
N LEU A 183 8.65 43.74 29.32
CA LEU A 183 8.07 42.51 29.84
C LEU A 183 8.90 41.33 29.34
N TRP A 184 9.68 40.77 30.26
CA TRP A 184 10.42 39.53 30.06
C TRP A 184 9.58 38.40 30.63
N ASN A 185 9.33 37.36 29.84
CA ASN A 185 8.53 36.21 30.24
C ASN A 185 9.12 34.93 29.65
N THR A 186 9.53 33.98 30.48
CA THR A 186 10.05 32.69 30.03
C THR A 186 9.54 31.56 30.90
N GLY A 187 9.32 30.37 30.35
CA GLY A 187 8.75 29.28 31.13
C GLY A 187 8.48 28.03 30.31
N LEU A 188 7.74 27.12 30.95
CA LEU A 188 7.21 25.91 30.38
C LEU A 188 5.69 26.02 30.29
N SER A 189 5.10 25.55 29.20
CA SER A 189 3.66 25.33 29.08
C SER A 189 3.36 23.89 28.70
N MET A 190 2.30 23.34 29.27
CA MET A 190 1.81 22.01 28.99
C MET A 190 0.29 22.05 28.79
N SER A 191 -0.21 21.32 27.80
CA SER A 191 -1.64 21.08 27.59
C SER A 191 -1.85 19.61 27.24
N TRP A 192 -2.84 18.99 27.89
CA TRP A 192 -3.21 17.60 27.69
C TRP A 192 -4.73 17.46 27.54
N GLU A 193 -5.21 17.05 26.37
CA GLU A 193 -6.59 16.58 26.19
C GLU A 193 -6.70 15.15 26.73
N VAL A 194 -7.62 14.93 27.66
CA VAL A 194 -7.85 13.65 28.33
C VAL A 194 -8.85 12.84 27.51
N ASP A 195 -8.44 11.64 27.09
CA ASP A 195 -9.18 10.81 26.12
C ASP A 195 -10.43 10.12 26.69
N VAL A 196 -11.39 10.87 27.25
CA VAL A 196 -12.62 10.35 27.88
C VAL A 196 -13.48 9.55 26.87
N TRP A 197 -13.56 10.02 25.62
CA TRP A 197 -14.45 9.45 24.60
C TRP A 197 -13.75 8.47 23.65
N GLY A 198 -12.44 8.27 23.78
CA GLY A 198 -11.68 7.34 22.94
C GLY A 198 -11.27 7.91 21.59
N ARG A 199 -11.21 9.24 21.42
CA ARG A 199 -10.72 9.92 20.21
C ARG A 199 -9.33 9.40 19.84
N PHE A 200 -8.38 9.50 20.76
CA PHE A 200 -6.99 9.13 20.52
C PHE A 200 -6.82 7.61 20.48
N ARG A 201 -7.53 6.86 21.32
CA ARG A 201 -7.52 5.39 21.26
C ARG A 201 -8.12 4.82 19.96
N ARG A 202 -9.15 5.46 19.38
CA ARG A 202 -9.65 5.13 18.03
C ARG A 202 -8.68 5.55 16.92
N ALA A 203 -7.97 6.67 17.07
CA ALA A 203 -6.92 7.05 16.12
C ALA A 203 -5.78 6.02 16.09
N ILE A 204 -5.38 5.50 17.27
CA ILE A 204 -4.42 4.39 17.38
C ILE A 204 -4.95 3.12 16.71
N GLU A 205 -6.20 2.70 16.97
CA GLU A 205 -6.78 1.54 16.27
C GLU A 205 -6.75 1.67 14.74
N SER A 206 -6.97 2.88 14.22
CA SER A 206 -6.83 3.16 12.78
C SER A 206 -5.37 3.02 12.33
N ALA A 207 -4.41 3.54 13.10
CA ALA A 207 -2.98 3.43 12.78
C ALA A 207 -2.43 2.00 12.91
N ASP A 208 -2.95 1.21 13.86
CA ASP A 208 -2.64 -0.22 14.02
C ASP A 208 -3.11 -1.00 12.79
N ALA A 209 -4.36 -0.81 12.36
CA ALA A 209 -4.87 -1.41 11.14
C ALA A 209 -4.16 -0.89 9.87
N ASN A 210 -3.65 0.34 9.86
CA ASN A 210 -2.81 0.85 8.77
C ASN A 210 -1.46 0.13 8.66
N VAL A 211 -0.86 -0.26 9.80
CA VAL A 211 0.33 -1.12 9.81
C VAL A 211 0.02 -2.51 9.25
N ASP A 212 -1.15 -3.08 9.57
CA ASP A 212 -1.59 -4.32 8.95
C ASP A 212 -1.77 -4.17 7.42
N VAL A 213 -2.44 -3.10 6.95
CA VAL A 213 -2.57 -2.79 5.51
C VAL A 213 -1.21 -2.78 4.81
N SER A 214 -0.19 -2.12 5.37
CA SER A 214 1.16 -2.10 4.78
C SER A 214 1.86 -3.46 4.82
N ILE A 215 1.60 -4.30 5.83
CA ILE A 215 2.17 -5.66 5.91
C ILE A 215 1.53 -6.58 4.85
N GLU A 216 0.23 -6.44 4.61
CA GLU A 216 -0.49 -7.18 3.57
C GLU A 216 -0.12 -6.67 2.16
N ASP A 217 0.18 -5.37 2.00
CA ASP A 217 0.74 -4.79 0.75
C ASP A 217 2.12 -5.37 0.42
N TYR A 218 2.98 -5.57 1.43
CA TYR A 218 4.28 -6.24 1.27
C TYR A 218 4.11 -7.71 0.83
N ASP A 219 3.16 -8.43 1.43
CA ASP A 219 2.89 -9.84 1.07
C ASP A 219 2.31 -9.96 -0.35
N ASP A 220 1.47 -9.01 -0.79
CA ASP A 220 0.91 -8.96 -2.16
C ASP A 220 2.02 -8.76 -3.21
N ILE A 221 2.90 -7.79 -2.96
CA ILE A 221 4.08 -7.53 -3.78
C ILE A 221 5.03 -8.74 -3.81
N LEU A 222 5.12 -9.50 -2.72
CA LEU A 222 5.94 -10.71 -2.63
C LEU A 222 5.36 -11.88 -3.44
N VAL A 223 4.04 -12.12 -3.38
CA VAL A 223 3.37 -13.11 -4.25
C VAL A 223 3.56 -12.75 -5.72
N ALA A 224 3.39 -11.46 -6.07
CA ALA A 224 3.61 -10.97 -7.43
C ALA A 224 5.06 -11.17 -7.90
N LEU A 225 6.06 -10.82 -7.07
CA LEU A 225 7.48 -10.96 -7.37
C LEU A 225 7.88 -12.42 -7.65
N ILE A 226 7.44 -13.36 -6.80
CA ILE A 226 7.76 -14.78 -6.96
C ILE A 226 7.16 -15.32 -8.26
N ALA A 227 5.87 -15.02 -8.51
CA ALA A 227 5.18 -15.43 -9.73
C ALA A 227 5.83 -14.83 -10.99
N GLU A 228 6.17 -13.53 -11.00
CA GLU A 228 6.83 -12.90 -12.15
C GLU A 228 8.26 -13.39 -12.38
N THR A 229 9.00 -13.74 -11.31
CA THR A 229 10.33 -14.35 -11.42
C THR A 229 10.25 -15.73 -12.04
N ALA A 230 9.26 -16.54 -11.63
CA ALA A 230 9.00 -17.84 -12.23
C ALA A 230 8.54 -17.73 -13.68
N SER A 231 7.60 -16.83 -14.01
CA SER A 231 7.18 -16.60 -15.39
C SER A 231 8.32 -16.13 -16.28
N ALA A 232 9.10 -15.12 -15.87
CA ALA A 232 10.21 -14.62 -16.67
C ALA A 232 11.31 -15.68 -16.92
N TYR A 233 11.46 -16.66 -16.01
CA TYR A 233 12.34 -17.80 -16.22
C TYR A 233 11.74 -18.84 -17.19
N VAL A 234 10.45 -19.17 -17.06
CA VAL A 234 9.73 -20.05 -18.00
C VAL A 234 9.73 -19.45 -19.42
N ASP A 235 9.49 -18.14 -19.56
CA ASP A 235 9.56 -17.38 -20.82
C ASP A 235 10.93 -17.60 -21.51
N ILE A 236 12.04 -17.48 -20.77
CA ILE A 236 13.39 -17.73 -21.31
C ILE A 236 13.53 -19.16 -21.83
N ARG A 237 13.05 -20.16 -21.08
CA ARG A 237 13.13 -21.58 -21.49
C ARG A 237 12.23 -21.90 -22.69
N GLU A 238 11.08 -21.24 -22.82
CA GLU A 238 10.24 -21.33 -24.02
C GLU A 238 11.01 -20.85 -25.25
N PHE A 239 11.58 -19.65 -25.20
CA PHE A 239 12.30 -19.09 -26.35
C PHE A 239 13.60 -19.86 -26.67
N GLU A 240 14.26 -20.45 -25.68
CA GLU A 240 15.39 -21.38 -25.89
C GLU A 240 14.96 -22.68 -26.58
N GLN A 241 13.84 -23.28 -26.17
CA GLN A 241 13.28 -24.47 -26.81
C GLN A 241 12.83 -24.20 -28.25
N ARG A 242 12.17 -23.04 -28.49
CA ARG A 242 11.73 -22.59 -29.82
C ARG A 242 12.91 -22.30 -30.74
N LEU A 243 13.98 -21.68 -30.23
CA LEU A 243 15.24 -21.53 -30.96
C LEU A 243 15.87 -22.88 -31.34
N ALA A 244 15.92 -23.84 -30.41
CA ALA A 244 16.46 -25.16 -30.69
C ALA A 244 15.65 -25.91 -31.79
N PHE A 245 14.32 -25.81 -31.77
CA PHE A 245 13.48 -26.35 -32.85
C PHE A 245 13.70 -25.61 -34.18
N ALA A 246 13.77 -24.28 -34.19
CA ALA A 246 14.02 -23.51 -35.40
C ALA A 246 15.40 -23.85 -36.02
N GLU A 247 16.48 -23.88 -35.23
CA GLU A 247 17.83 -24.19 -35.70
C GLU A 247 17.95 -25.66 -36.19
N SER A 248 17.23 -26.60 -35.57
CA SER A 248 17.12 -27.99 -36.04
C SER A 248 16.37 -28.12 -37.37
N ASN A 249 15.29 -27.36 -37.55
CA ASN A 249 14.54 -27.34 -38.82
C ASN A 249 15.35 -26.68 -39.94
N ILE A 250 16.03 -25.57 -39.68
CA ILE A 250 16.94 -24.89 -40.62
C ILE A 250 18.01 -25.87 -41.13
N LYS A 251 18.69 -26.59 -40.23
CA LYS A 251 19.67 -27.62 -40.59
C LYS A 251 19.06 -28.73 -41.47
N SER A 252 17.82 -29.13 -41.19
CA SER A 252 17.09 -30.15 -41.97
C SER A 252 16.67 -29.64 -43.36
N GLN A 253 16.22 -28.40 -43.45
CA GLN A 253 15.78 -27.73 -44.67
C GLN A 253 16.96 -27.35 -45.57
N GLN A 254 18.13 -27.02 -45.01
CA GLN A 254 19.38 -26.89 -45.77
C GLN A 254 19.75 -28.21 -46.46
N GLY A 255 19.53 -29.35 -45.79
CA GLY A 255 19.65 -30.69 -46.40
C GLY A 255 18.61 -30.93 -47.51
N SER A 256 17.35 -30.54 -47.31
CA SER A 256 16.30 -30.58 -48.35
C SER A 256 16.70 -29.76 -49.59
N LEU A 257 17.22 -28.54 -49.39
CA LEU A 257 17.64 -27.63 -50.46
C LEU A 257 18.82 -28.20 -51.25
N GLN A 258 19.85 -28.73 -50.57
CA GLN A 258 20.99 -29.37 -51.23
C GLN A 258 20.54 -30.55 -52.10
N LEU A 259 19.55 -31.34 -51.65
CA LEU A 259 18.97 -32.45 -52.41
C LEU A 259 18.16 -31.95 -53.62
N ALA A 260 17.31 -30.94 -53.46
CA ALA A 260 16.53 -30.35 -54.55
C ALA A 260 17.46 -29.75 -55.64
N GLU A 261 18.48 -28.99 -55.24
CA GLU A 261 19.48 -28.47 -56.16
C GLU A 261 20.30 -29.57 -56.85
N ALA A 262 20.63 -30.65 -56.15
CA ALA A 262 21.33 -31.79 -56.74
C ALA A 262 20.45 -32.50 -57.79
N ARG A 263 19.15 -32.69 -57.53
CA ARG A 263 18.21 -33.24 -58.52
C ARG A 263 18.04 -32.28 -59.72
N PHE A 264 17.93 -30.98 -59.49
CA PHE A 264 17.78 -29.97 -60.55
C PHE A 264 19.03 -29.90 -61.46
N ARG A 265 20.23 -29.88 -60.89
CA ARG A 265 21.50 -29.91 -61.67
C ARG A 265 21.67 -31.17 -62.52
N ASN A 266 20.99 -32.27 -62.18
CA ASN A 266 20.95 -33.50 -62.96
C ASN A 266 19.70 -33.63 -63.86
N GLY A 267 18.89 -32.57 -64.00
CA GLY A 267 17.68 -32.56 -64.85
C GLY A 267 16.51 -33.43 -64.33
N ALA A 268 16.56 -33.88 -63.08
CA ALA A 268 15.62 -34.84 -62.51
C ALA A 268 14.41 -34.21 -61.79
N VAL A 269 14.37 -32.87 -61.67
CA VAL A 269 13.26 -32.03 -61.18
C VAL A 269 13.35 -30.64 -61.84
N SER A 270 12.33 -29.80 -61.64
CA SER A 270 12.32 -28.40 -62.12
C SER A 270 12.90 -27.41 -61.09
N GLU A 271 13.08 -26.15 -61.50
CA GLU A 271 13.50 -25.06 -60.59
C GLU A 271 12.46 -24.76 -59.49
N LEU A 272 11.22 -25.23 -59.64
CA LEU A 272 10.16 -25.08 -58.63
C LEU A 272 10.55 -25.75 -57.30
N ASP A 273 11.17 -26.94 -57.34
CA ASP A 273 11.64 -27.65 -56.14
C ASP A 273 12.69 -26.82 -55.37
N VAL A 274 13.64 -26.23 -56.11
CA VAL A 274 14.72 -25.41 -55.54
C VAL A 274 14.17 -24.11 -54.94
N THR A 275 13.23 -23.45 -55.63
CA THR A 275 12.62 -22.20 -55.15
C THR A 275 11.67 -22.44 -53.96
N GLN A 276 10.91 -23.55 -53.93
CA GLN A 276 10.16 -23.98 -52.76
C GLN A 276 11.08 -24.29 -51.57
N ALA A 277 12.18 -25.02 -51.79
CA ALA A 277 13.14 -25.34 -50.73
C ALA A 277 13.80 -24.09 -50.13
N ARG A 278 14.21 -23.12 -50.98
CA ARG A 278 14.73 -21.81 -50.53
C ARG A 278 13.68 -21.00 -49.76
N SER A 279 12.42 -21.04 -50.18
CA SER A 279 11.33 -20.35 -49.47
C SER A 279 11.09 -20.93 -48.08
N ASN A 280 11.05 -22.26 -47.94
CA ASN A 280 10.84 -22.93 -46.64
C ASN A 280 11.99 -22.63 -45.65
N LEU A 281 13.23 -22.66 -46.15
CA LEU A 281 14.41 -22.30 -45.38
C LEU A 281 14.35 -20.84 -44.90
N GLY A 282 14.11 -19.89 -45.81
CA GLY A 282 14.02 -18.47 -45.47
C GLY A 282 12.88 -18.14 -44.49
N GLN A 283 11.73 -18.83 -44.58
CA GLN A 283 10.63 -18.71 -43.63
C GLN A 283 11.04 -19.13 -42.21
N THR A 284 11.84 -20.19 -42.08
CA THR A 284 12.28 -20.70 -40.77
C THR A 284 13.46 -19.89 -40.22
N GLU A 285 14.40 -19.46 -41.08
CA GLU A 285 15.49 -18.55 -40.72
C GLU A 285 14.97 -17.19 -40.21
N ALA A 286 13.83 -16.70 -40.74
CA ALA A 286 13.16 -15.48 -40.29
C ALA A 286 12.58 -15.54 -38.87
N LEU A 287 12.42 -16.73 -38.27
CA LEU A 287 11.98 -16.87 -36.87
C LEU A 287 13.10 -16.52 -35.88
N LEU A 288 14.36 -16.79 -36.24
CA LEU A 288 15.50 -16.66 -35.31
C LEU A 288 15.70 -15.24 -34.74
N PRO A 289 15.58 -14.13 -35.50
CA PRO A 289 15.72 -12.79 -34.94
C PRO A 289 14.66 -12.48 -33.88
N SER A 290 13.39 -12.81 -34.14
CA SER A 290 12.29 -12.51 -33.22
C SER A 290 12.36 -13.37 -31.95
N LEU A 291 12.71 -14.65 -32.06
CA LEU A 291 12.90 -15.51 -30.88
C LEU A 291 14.12 -15.07 -30.04
N ARG A 292 15.21 -14.59 -30.68
CA ARG A 292 16.38 -14.02 -29.98
C ARG A 292 16.05 -12.69 -29.27
N GLU A 293 15.20 -11.85 -29.88
CA GLU A 293 14.66 -10.65 -29.26
C GLU A 293 13.81 -10.99 -28.04
N GLN A 294 12.81 -11.87 -28.20
CA GLN A 294 11.91 -12.29 -27.11
C GLN A 294 12.68 -12.90 -25.94
N ARG A 295 13.64 -13.80 -26.19
CA ARG A 295 14.55 -14.32 -25.15
C ARG A 295 15.32 -13.21 -24.44
N ARG A 296 15.80 -12.19 -25.17
CA ARG A 296 16.55 -11.08 -24.57
C ARG A 296 15.65 -10.16 -23.74
N LEU A 297 14.40 -9.95 -24.13
CA LEU A 297 13.41 -9.20 -23.35
C LEU A 297 13.09 -9.92 -22.03
N ALA A 298 12.82 -11.22 -22.06
CA ALA A 298 12.59 -12.03 -20.86
C ALA A 298 13.82 -12.06 -19.93
N ASN A 299 15.02 -12.24 -20.48
CA ASN A 299 16.30 -12.08 -19.76
C ASN A 299 16.44 -10.71 -19.09
N ASN A 300 16.12 -9.62 -19.79
CA ASN A 300 16.20 -8.26 -19.24
C ASN A 300 15.20 -8.06 -18.09
N ARG A 301 13.97 -8.58 -18.20
CA ARG A 301 12.96 -8.58 -17.14
C ARG A 301 13.43 -9.37 -15.91
N LEU A 302 14.02 -10.56 -16.12
CA LEU A 302 14.57 -11.35 -15.01
C LEU A 302 15.70 -10.61 -14.30
N CYS A 303 16.60 -9.92 -15.02
CA CYS A 303 17.64 -9.09 -14.41
C CYS A 303 17.07 -8.04 -13.44
N THR A 304 16.01 -7.33 -13.83
CA THR A 304 15.39 -6.28 -12.98
C THR A 304 14.60 -6.85 -11.81
N LEU A 305 13.93 -7.99 -11.97
CA LEU A 305 13.29 -8.72 -10.87
C LEU A 305 14.32 -9.16 -9.80
N LEU A 306 15.50 -9.61 -10.24
CA LEU A 306 16.66 -9.92 -9.38
C LEU A 306 17.38 -8.68 -8.81
N GLY A 307 16.89 -7.46 -9.06
CA GLY A 307 17.51 -6.22 -8.57
C GLY A 307 18.81 -5.81 -9.29
N THR A 308 19.08 -6.33 -10.48
CA THR A 308 20.34 -6.13 -11.22
C THR A 308 20.17 -5.42 -12.58
N PRO A 309 21.19 -4.68 -13.07
CA PRO A 309 21.16 -4.12 -14.43
C PRO A 309 21.10 -5.21 -15.52
N PRO A 310 20.43 -4.96 -16.67
CA PRO A 310 20.32 -5.93 -17.75
C PRO A 310 21.66 -6.43 -18.31
N ARG A 311 21.99 -7.68 -18.01
CA ARG A 311 23.19 -8.43 -18.46
C ARG A 311 22.79 -9.71 -19.17
N ASP A 312 23.72 -10.45 -19.75
CA ASP A 312 23.40 -11.79 -20.26
C ASP A 312 23.41 -12.80 -19.10
N LEU A 313 22.27 -13.48 -18.86
CA LEU A 313 22.13 -14.52 -17.85
C LEU A 313 22.38 -15.93 -18.43
N GLY A 314 22.42 -16.10 -19.75
CA GLY A 314 22.56 -17.41 -20.40
C GLY A 314 23.71 -18.29 -19.86
N PRO A 315 24.93 -17.75 -19.65
CA PRO A 315 26.04 -18.50 -19.07
C PRO A 315 25.81 -18.99 -17.62
N GLU A 316 24.92 -18.34 -16.87
CA GLU A 316 24.53 -18.75 -15.52
C GLU A 316 23.33 -19.70 -15.55
N LEU A 317 22.30 -19.40 -16.34
CA LEU A 317 21.11 -20.25 -16.47
C LEU A 317 21.46 -21.63 -17.07
N GLY A 318 22.48 -21.71 -17.93
CA GLY A 318 22.90 -22.96 -18.57
C GLY A 318 21.83 -23.53 -19.50
N LEU A 319 22.02 -24.77 -19.96
CA LEU A 319 21.02 -25.48 -20.77
C LEU A 319 20.08 -26.28 -19.87
N ALA A 320 18.78 -25.98 -19.94
CA ALA A 320 17.71 -26.76 -19.31
C ALA A 320 16.46 -26.76 -20.21
N ALA A 321 15.51 -27.65 -19.91
CA ALA A 321 14.20 -27.67 -20.55
C ALA A 321 13.25 -26.63 -19.91
N ILE A 322 12.04 -26.51 -20.47
CA ILE A 322 10.93 -25.81 -19.82
C ILE A 322 10.60 -26.54 -18.50
N PRO A 323 10.49 -25.84 -17.35
CA PRO A 323 10.10 -26.46 -16.07
C PRO A 323 8.77 -27.20 -16.18
N THR A 324 8.72 -28.41 -15.61
CA THR A 324 7.57 -29.30 -15.78
C THR A 324 6.67 -29.22 -14.55
N ALA A 325 5.43 -28.73 -14.74
CA ALA A 325 4.43 -28.78 -13.69
C ALA A 325 4.06 -30.24 -13.33
N PRO A 326 3.74 -30.53 -12.06
CA PRO A 326 3.05 -31.76 -11.68
C PRO A 326 1.76 -32.00 -12.51
N PRO A 327 1.22 -33.23 -12.58
CA PRO A 327 -0.04 -33.48 -13.29
C PRO A 327 -1.27 -32.97 -12.51
N GLU A 328 -1.16 -32.93 -11.18
CA GLU A 328 -2.21 -32.57 -10.22
C GLU A 328 -1.88 -31.22 -9.57
N VAL A 329 -2.91 -30.42 -9.27
CA VAL A 329 -2.76 -29.11 -8.61
C VAL A 329 -3.63 -29.02 -7.36
N LEU A 330 -3.06 -28.50 -6.28
CA LEU A 330 -3.67 -28.46 -4.95
C LEU A 330 -4.21 -27.04 -4.68
N VAL A 331 -5.53 -26.89 -4.77
CA VAL A 331 -6.23 -25.59 -4.74
C VAL A 331 -7.02 -25.33 -3.46
N GLY A 332 -7.32 -26.38 -2.67
CA GLY A 332 -8.12 -26.26 -1.45
C GLY A 332 -9.56 -25.82 -1.76
N ILE A 333 -10.13 -24.91 -0.97
CA ILE A 333 -11.52 -24.44 -1.09
C ILE A 333 -11.61 -22.90 -1.23
N PRO A 334 -12.62 -22.33 -1.93
CA PRO A 334 -12.68 -20.89 -2.19
C PRO A 334 -12.73 -20.03 -0.91
N ALA A 335 -13.37 -20.52 0.15
CA ALA A 335 -13.44 -19.84 1.45
C ALA A 335 -12.06 -19.59 2.11
N GLU A 336 -11.02 -20.33 1.72
CA GLU A 336 -9.66 -20.12 2.22
C GLU A 336 -8.95 -18.92 1.56
N LEU A 337 -9.41 -18.41 0.41
CA LEU A 337 -8.84 -17.21 -0.22
C LEU A 337 -8.85 -16.02 0.76
N ILE A 338 -9.96 -15.82 1.47
CA ILE A 338 -10.18 -14.77 2.49
C ILE A 338 -9.18 -14.86 3.67
N ARG A 339 -8.47 -15.99 3.82
CA ARG A 339 -7.44 -16.19 4.85
C ARG A 339 -6.01 -16.12 4.31
N ARG A 340 -5.80 -16.38 3.01
CA ARG A 340 -4.48 -16.62 2.42
C ARG A 340 -4.02 -15.49 1.48
N ARG A 341 -4.89 -15.01 0.59
CA ARG A 341 -4.57 -13.95 -0.38
C ARG A 341 -4.23 -12.64 0.33
N PRO A 342 -3.02 -12.07 0.11
CA PRO A 342 -2.61 -10.82 0.74
C PRO A 342 -3.43 -9.60 0.29
N ASP A 343 -3.77 -9.48 -1.00
CA ASP A 343 -4.62 -8.40 -1.52
C ASP A 343 -6.02 -8.38 -0.90
N VAL A 344 -6.62 -9.55 -0.71
CA VAL A 344 -7.92 -9.73 -0.02
C VAL A 344 -7.80 -9.33 1.47
N ARG A 345 -6.70 -9.71 2.14
CA ARG A 345 -6.42 -9.30 3.52
C ARG A 345 -6.14 -7.80 3.64
N ARG A 346 -5.38 -7.20 2.71
CA ARG A 346 -5.13 -5.76 2.61
C ARG A 346 -6.46 -5.00 2.48
N ALA A 347 -7.35 -5.45 1.60
CA ALA A 347 -8.68 -4.87 1.46
C ALA A 347 -9.52 -5.01 2.74
N GLU A 348 -9.51 -6.17 3.41
CA GLU A 348 -10.17 -6.36 4.71
C GLU A 348 -9.66 -5.39 5.79
N ARG A 349 -8.34 -5.18 5.84
CA ARG A 349 -7.67 -4.29 6.78
C ARG A 349 -7.84 -2.82 6.46
N GLU A 350 -8.07 -2.46 5.20
CA GLU A 350 -8.43 -1.09 4.82
C GLU A 350 -9.85 -0.73 5.32
N VAL A 351 -10.81 -1.68 5.26
CA VAL A 351 -12.11 -1.53 5.93
C VAL A 351 -11.94 -1.43 7.46
N ALA A 352 -11.01 -2.20 8.04
CA ALA A 352 -10.69 -2.11 9.47
C ALA A 352 -10.09 -0.75 9.84
N ARG A 353 -9.17 -0.22 9.03
CA ARG A 353 -8.52 1.10 9.20
C ARG A 353 -9.53 2.24 9.23
N GLN A 354 -10.55 2.19 8.38
CA GLN A 354 -11.58 3.23 8.28
C GLN A 354 -12.63 3.16 9.41
N SER A 355 -12.85 2.02 10.05
CA SER A 355 -13.91 1.85 11.06
C SER A 355 -13.71 2.73 12.31
N PRO A 356 -12.52 2.75 12.97
CA PRO A 356 -12.25 3.63 14.10
C PRO A 356 -12.36 5.13 13.78
N LEU A 357 -12.15 5.55 12.53
CA LEU A 357 -12.27 6.95 12.12
C LEU A 357 -13.72 7.48 12.23
N ILE A 358 -14.71 6.59 12.18
CA ILE A 358 -16.10 6.91 12.55
C ILE A 358 -16.18 7.31 14.03
N GLY A 359 -15.45 6.62 14.91
CA GLY A 359 -15.32 6.95 16.33
C GLY A 359 -14.56 8.25 16.58
N VAL A 360 -13.46 8.49 15.86
CA VAL A 360 -12.72 9.78 15.92
C VAL A 360 -13.64 10.94 15.55
N ALA A 361 -14.40 10.84 14.45
CA ALA A 361 -15.36 11.86 14.02
C ALA A 361 -16.60 11.99 14.93
N ALA A 362 -17.00 10.90 15.61
CA ALA A 362 -18.10 10.92 16.58
C ALA A 362 -17.70 11.54 17.92
N ALA A 363 -16.42 11.51 18.30
CA ALA A 363 -15.93 12.12 19.54
C ALA A 363 -16.18 13.64 19.61
N ASP A 364 -16.12 14.33 18.46
CA ASP A 364 -16.43 15.76 18.32
C ASP A 364 -17.86 16.15 18.79
N LEU A 365 -18.79 15.19 18.89
CA LEU A 365 -20.15 15.42 19.41
C LEU A 365 -20.21 15.66 20.92
N TYR A 366 -19.15 15.27 21.65
CA TYR A 366 -19.08 15.30 23.11
C TYR A 366 -18.12 16.41 23.60
N PRO A 367 -18.12 16.78 24.89
CA PRO A 367 -17.16 17.75 25.41
C PRO A 367 -15.73 17.19 25.41
N ALA A 368 -14.80 17.89 24.77
CA ALA A 368 -13.36 17.64 24.95
C ALA A 368 -12.93 18.21 26.31
N PHE A 369 -12.24 17.42 27.12
CA PHE A 369 -11.72 17.83 28.43
C PHE A 369 -10.21 17.95 28.38
N SER A 370 -9.67 19.09 28.80
CA SER A 370 -8.22 19.31 28.82
C SER A 370 -7.72 19.74 30.20
N ILE A 371 -6.44 19.46 30.46
CA ILE A 371 -5.70 19.93 31.62
C ILE A 371 -4.54 20.77 31.06
N SER A 372 -4.59 22.07 31.33
CA SER A 372 -3.56 23.02 30.89
C SER A 372 -2.81 23.57 32.10
N GLY A 373 -1.51 23.81 31.94
CA GLY A 373 -0.69 24.43 32.97
C GLY A 373 0.50 25.20 32.40
N THR A 374 0.93 26.21 33.16
CA THR A 374 2.13 27.00 32.89
C THR A 374 2.95 27.15 34.16
N LEU A 375 4.28 27.14 34.00
CA LEU A 375 5.24 27.52 35.02
C LEU A 375 6.21 28.50 34.38
N ASN A 376 6.21 29.75 34.83
CA ASN A 376 6.96 30.81 34.17
C ASN A 376 7.64 31.75 35.16
N TRP A 377 8.60 32.51 34.63
CA TRP A 377 9.28 33.60 35.28
C TRP A 377 8.96 34.87 34.49
N GLN A 378 8.46 35.89 35.18
CA GLN A 378 8.02 37.14 34.60
C GLN A 378 8.59 38.34 35.35
N ALA A 379 9.19 39.28 34.62
CA ALA A 379 9.78 40.47 35.21
C ALA A 379 9.74 41.68 34.27
N THR A 380 9.72 42.88 34.85
CA THR A 380 9.85 44.15 34.12
C THR A 380 11.29 44.61 33.91
N LYS A 381 12.27 43.83 34.39
CA LYS A 381 13.70 43.96 34.08
C LYS A 381 14.31 42.57 33.89
N PHE A 382 15.27 42.44 32.97
CA PHE A 382 15.96 41.17 32.75
C PHE A 382 16.75 40.69 33.98
N SER A 383 17.33 41.62 34.74
CA SER A 383 18.05 41.33 36.00
C SER A 383 17.21 40.62 37.04
N ASP A 384 15.89 40.86 37.04
CA ASP A 384 14.98 40.43 38.08
C ASP A 384 14.28 39.10 37.70
N LEU A 385 14.42 38.67 36.43
CA LEU A 385 13.69 37.55 35.81
C LEU A 385 13.80 36.23 36.58
N PHE A 386 15.02 35.84 36.94
CA PHE A 386 15.27 34.59 37.70
C PHE A 386 15.29 34.81 39.22
N SER A 387 14.72 35.91 39.72
CA SER A 387 14.54 36.12 41.15
C SER A 387 13.44 35.22 41.73
N GLY A 388 13.55 34.87 43.01
CA GLY A 388 12.57 34.05 43.75
C GLY A 388 11.22 34.73 44.02
N ALA A 389 10.95 35.88 43.42
CA ALA A 389 9.67 36.58 43.44
C ALA A 389 9.07 36.80 42.04
N SER A 390 9.79 36.42 40.98
CA SER A 390 9.33 36.51 39.58
C SER A 390 8.67 35.24 39.06
N ASN A 391 8.66 34.16 39.84
CA ASN A 391 7.98 32.92 39.46
C ASN A 391 6.45 33.08 39.54
N ALA A 392 5.77 32.65 38.49
CA ALA A 392 4.34 32.58 38.34
C ALA A 392 3.94 31.23 37.70
N GLY A 393 2.64 30.97 37.61
CA GLY A 393 2.14 29.78 36.96
C GLY A 393 0.66 29.55 37.23
N SER A 394 0.09 28.61 36.50
CA SER A 394 -1.29 28.15 36.67
C SER A 394 -1.39 26.67 36.32
N VAL A 395 -2.41 26.00 36.85
CA VAL A 395 -2.83 24.69 36.40
C VAL A 395 -4.33 24.57 36.61
N GLY A 396 -5.06 24.04 35.63
CA GLY A 396 -6.50 23.87 35.74
C GLY A 396 -7.09 23.01 34.64
N PRO A 397 -8.20 22.30 34.93
CA PRO A 397 -8.99 21.66 33.90
C PRO A 397 -9.83 22.70 33.14
N ALA A 398 -10.05 22.44 31.85
CA ALA A 398 -11.00 23.14 31.00
C ALA A 398 -11.83 22.12 30.20
N PHE A 399 -12.92 22.57 29.58
CA PHE A 399 -13.63 21.79 28.58
C PHE A 399 -14.13 22.67 27.45
N ASN A 400 -14.32 22.09 26.28
CA ASN A 400 -14.93 22.73 25.11
C ASN A 400 -15.98 21.79 24.50
N TRP A 401 -17.13 22.32 24.06
CA TRP A 401 -18.21 21.52 23.49
C TRP A 401 -18.91 22.24 22.33
N ASN A 402 -18.94 21.61 21.16
CA ASN A 402 -19.42 22.18 19.91
C ASN A 402 -20.96 22.13 19.76
N ILE A 403 -21.69 22.69 20.74
CA ILE A 403 -23.17 22.65 20.83
C ILE A 403 -23.81 23.17 19.52
N LEU A 404 -23.40 24.35 19.04
CA LEU A 404 -23.90 24.95 17.79
C LEU A 404 -22.94 24.66 16.64
N ASN A 405 -23.08 23.49 16.01
CA ASN A 405 -22.28 23.07 14.85
C ASN A 405 -23.07 22.97 13.52
N TYR A 406 -24.37 23.29 13.52
CA TYR A 406 -25.25 23.30 12.32
C TYR A 406 -25.20 21.99 11.49
N GLY A 407 -24.99 20.85 12.15
CA GLY A 407 -24.90 19.53 11.52
C GLY A 407 -23.54 19.21 10.89
N ARG A 408 -22.54 20.09 11.00
CA ARG A 408 -21.17 19.87 10.49
C ARG A 408 -20.56 18.57 11.02
N ILE A 409 -20.73 18.30 12.31
CA ILE A 409 -20.09 17.15 12.98
C ILE A 409 -20.81 15.84 12.63
N ILE A 410 -22.14 15.85 12.60
CA ILE A 410 -22.96 14.70 12.18
C ILE A 410 -22.64 14.33 10.72
N ASN A 411 -22.46 15.32 9.84
CA ASN A 411 -22.07 15.07 8.45
C ASN A 411 -20.61 14.62 8.30
N ASN A 412 -19.67 15.08 9.15
CA ASN A 412 -18.31 14.52 9.19
C ASN A 412 -18.34 13.02 9.58
N THR A 413 -19.11 12.67 10.62
CA THR A 413 -19.31 11.27 11.04
C THR A 413 -19.92 10.43 9.91
N ARG A 414 -20.93 10.97 9.21
CA ARG A 414 -21.55 10.34 8.04
C ARG A 414 -20.57 10.15 6.87
N VAL A 415 -19.64 11.08 6.63
CA VAL A 415 -18.59 10.90 5.60
C VAL A 415 -17.69 9.71 5.93
N GLN A 416 -17.33 9.51 7.20
CA GLN A 416 -16.52 8.35 7.59
C GLN A 416 -17.29 7.02 7.49
N ASP A 417 -18.60 7.02 7.78
CA ASP A 417 -19.52 5.88 7.57
C ASP A 417 -19.72 5.54 6.09
N VAL A 418 -19.86 6.55 5.21
CA VAL A 418 -19.94 6.34 3.75
C VAL A 418 -18.64 5.72 3.22
N ARG A 419 -17.47 6.23 3.60
CA ARG A 419 -16.16 5.67 3.23
C ARG A 419 -15.98 4.23 3.73
N PHE A 420 -16.44 3.93 4.95
CA PHE A 420 -16.40 2.56 5.47
C PHE A 420 -17.23 1.59 4.62
N ARG A 421 -18.40 2.02 4.13
CA ARG A 421 -19.26 1.22 3.23
C ARG A 421 -18.67 1.08 1.83
N GLU A 422 -18.10 2.15 1.29
CA GLU A 422 -17.38 2.19 0.02
C GLU A 422 -16.24 1.14 0.01
N LEU A 423 -15.40 1.15 1.05
CA LEU A 423 -14.35 0.15 1.23
C LEU A 423 -14.90 -1.25 1.46
N ALA A 424 -16.02 -1.42 2.18
CA ALA A 424 -16.63 -2.73 2.39
C ALA A 424 -17.17 -3.35 1.08
N VAL A 425 -17.70 -2.53 0.17
CA VAL A 425 -18.08 -2.95 -1.19
C VAL A 425 -16.84 -3.22 -2.05
N SER A 426 -15.78 -2.41 -1.93
CA SER A 426 -14.51 -2.69 -2.62
C SER A 426 -13.90 -4.02 -2.19
N TYR A 427 -13.93 -4.35 -0.89
CA TYR A 427 -13.48 -5.64 -0.36
C TYR A 427 -14.32 -6.82 -0.89
N GLN A 428 -15.64 -6.65 -1.03
CA GLN A 428 -16.50 -7.64 -1.69
C GLN A 428 -16.08 -7.86 -3.16
N GLN A 429 -15.80 -6.79 -3.91
CA GLN A 429 -15.28 -6.91 -5.28
C GLN A 429 -13.92 -7.63 -5.33
N THR A 430 -12.97 -7.30 -4.44
CA THR A 430 -11.66 -7.96 -4.37
C THR A 430 -11.80 -9.48 -4.13
N VAL A 431 -12.76 -9.93 -3.32
CA VAL A 431 -13.03 -11.36 -3.12
C VAL A 431 -13.63 -12.03 -4.38
N LEU A 432 -14.51 -11.33 -5.12
CA LEU A 432 -15.09 -11.85 -6.36
C LEU A 432 -14.04 -11.98 -7.48
N ASP A 433 -13.18 -10.96 -7.65
CA ASP A 433 -12.06 -11.03 -8.60
C ASP A 433 -11.03 -12.10 -8.19
N ALA A 434 -10.73 -12.23 -6.90
CA ALA A 434 -9.87 -13.29 -6.40
C ALA A 434 -10.41 -14.70 -6.68
N ASN A 435 -11.73 -14.92 -6.56
CA ASN A 435 -12.35 -16.19 -6.93
C ASN A 435 -12.27 -16.42 -8.45
N ARG A 436 -12.57 -15.40 -9.26
CA ARG A 436 -12.50 -15.48 -10.72
C ARG A 436 -11.10 -15.83 -11.21
N GLU A 437 -10.07 -15.18 -10.68
CA GLU A 437 -8.67 -15.44 -11.07
C GLU A 437 -8.21 -16.88 -10.82
N VAL A 438 -8.74 -17.55 -9.79
CA VAL A 438 -8.44 -18.96 -9.53
C VAL A 438 -9.18 -19.88 -10.50
N GLU A 439 -10.47 -19.66 -10.76
CA GLU A 439 -11.23 -20.44 -11.75
C GLU A 439 -10.63 -20.28 -13.17
N ASP A 440 -10.31 -19.04 -13.58
CA ASP A 440 -9.64 -18.72 -14.86
C ASP A 440 -8.30 -19.46 -14.99
N ALA A 441 -7.54 -19.58 -13.90
CA ALA A 441 -6.24 -20.26 -13.88
C ALA A 441 -6.36 -21.80 -13.84
N ILE A 442 -7.37 -22.34 -13.14
CA ILE A 442 -7.66 -23.78 -13.11
C ILE A 442 -8.02 -24.29 -14.51
N VAL A 443 -9.02 -23.68 -15.17
CA VAL A 443 -9.42 -24.12 -16.52
C VAL A 443 -8.30 -23.92 -17.54
N GLY A 444 -7.56 -22.80 -17.45
CA GLY A 444 -6.40 -22.50 -18.29
C GLY A 444 -5.18 -23.40 -18.07
N TYR A 445 -5.15 -24.20 -17.01
CA TYR A 445 -4.16 -25.24 -16.73
C TYR A 445 -4.64 -26.61 -17.23
N LEU A 446 -5.91 -26.96 -16.96
CA LEU A 446 -6.50 -28.25 -17.32
C LEU A 446 -6.56 -28.47 -18.84
N GLU A 447 -7.02 -27.47 -19.59
CA GLU A 447 -7.15 -27.55 -21.05
C GLU A 447 -5.79 -27.57 -21.76
N GLU A 448 -4.82 -26.79 -21.27
CA GLU A 448 -3.47 -26.76 -21.84
C GLU A 448 -2.70 -28.08 -21.62
N GLN A 449 -2.96 -28.82 -20.54
CA GLN A 449 -2.40 -30.18 -20.41
C GLN A 449 -2.89 -31.13 -21.52
N GLU A 450 -4.18 -31.10 -21.86
CA GLU A 450 -4.72 -31.93 -22.93
C GLU A 450 -4.29 -31.42 -24.32
N ARG A 451 -4.11 -30.09 -24.49
CA ARG A 451 -3.50 -29.49 -25.69
C ARG A 451 -2.05 -29.95 -25.89
N VAL A 452 -1.20 -29.91 -24.86
CA VAL A 452 0.19 -30.42 -24.92
C VAL A 452 0.19 -31.88 -25.37
N LYS A 453 -0.63 -32.73 -24.76
CA LYS A 453 -0.75 -34.16 -25.08
C LYS A 453 -1.17 -34.41 -26.53
N ALA A 454 -2.12 -33.63 -27.07
CA ALA A 454 -2.51 -33.70 -28.47
C ALA A 454 -1.39 -33.22 -29.42
N LEU A 455 -0.71 -32.12 -29.07
CA LEU A 455 0.41 -31.56 -29.86
C LEU A 455 1.63 -32.50 -29.88
N GLN A 456 1.98 -33.14 -28.76
CA GLN A 456 3.07 -34.13 -28.69
C GLN A 456 2.84 -35.30 -29.65
N PHE A 457 1.61 -35.83 -29.68
CA PHE A 457 1.21 -36.87 -30.65
C PHE A 457 1.33 -36.38 -32.09
N SER A 458 0.83 -35.16 -32.37
CA SER A 458 0.84 -34.56 -33.70
C SER A 458 2.27 -34.32 -34.22
N VAL A 459 3.14 -33.68 -33.42
CA VAL A 459 4.56 -33.46 -33.73
C VAL A 459 5.27 -34.78 -34.02
N THR A 460 5.06 -35.80 -33.20
CA THR A 460 5.70 -37.12 -33.39
C THR A 460 5.28 -37.77 -34.73
N ALA A 461 3.99 -37.71 -35.07
CA ALA A 461 3.47 -38.26 -36.32
C ALA A 461 3.93 -37.45 -37.55
N THR A 462 3.96 -36.11 -37.46
CA THR A 462 4.42 -35.23 -38.54
C THR A 462 5.91 -35.34 -38.77
N GLN A 463 6.73 -35.45 -37.71
CA GLN A 463 8.17 -35.66 -37.81
C GLN A 463 8.48 -36.96 -38.55
N ARG A 464 7.82 -38.06 -38.18
CA ARG A 464 7.94 -39.33 -38.90
C ARG A 464 7.45 -39.24 -40.36
N SER A 465 6.44 -38.40 -40.63
CA SER A 465 5.96 -38.14 -41.99
C SER A 465 6.98 -37.38 -42.84
N VAL A 466 7.72 -36.43 -42.25
CA VAL A 466 8.83 -35.71 -42.93
C VAL A 466 9.96 -36.68 -43.30
N GLU A 467 10.37 -37.59 -42.41
CA GLU A 467 11.40 -38.61 -42.69
C GLU A 467 11.02 -39.51 -43.88
N LEU A 468 9.77 -39.98 -43.92
CA LEU A 468 9.25 -40.83 -44.99
C LEU A 468 9.15 -40.05 -46.32
N ALA A 469 8.66 -38.81 -46.28
CA ALA A 469 8.57 -37.96 -47.47
C ALA A 469 9.94 -37.60 -48.04
N LEU A 470 10.94 -37.29 -47.19
CA LEU A 470 12.32 -37.05 -47.64
C LEU A 470 12.96 -38.28 -48.28
N THR A 471 12.59 -39.48 -47.83
CA THR A 471 13.05 -40.75 -48.42
C THR A 471 12.40 -40.98 -49.80
N GLN A 472 11.07 -40.88 -49.89
CA GLN A 472 10.33 -41.01 -51.14
C GLN A 472 10.73 -39.93 -52.17
N TYR A 473 11.02 -38.69 -51.74
CA TYR A 473 11.50 -37.63 -52.61
C TYR A 473 12.94 -37.90 -53.12
N ARG A 474 13.81 -38.49 -52.29
CA ARG A 474 15.15 -38.92 -52.74
C ARG A 474 15.07 -40.02 -53.81
N GLU A 475 14.09 -40.91 -53.66
CA GLU A 475 13.79 -42.01 -54.60
C GLU A 475 13.00 -41.57 -55.84
N GLY A 476 12.50 -40.32 -55.88
CA GLY A 476 11.71 -39.78 -56.99
C GLY A 476 10.24 -40.23 -57.02
N ALA A 477 9.74 -40.85 -55.94
CA ALA A 477 8.38 -41.36 -55.85
C ALA A 477 7.32 -40.28 -55.53
N ILE A 478 7.75 -39.09 -55.08
CA ILE A 478 6.88 -37.92 -54.82
C ILE A 478 7.59 -36.61 -55.23
N ASP A 479 6.81 -35.54 -55.42
CA ASP A 479 7.29 -34.18 -55.68
C ASP A 479 7.73 -33.44 -54.41
N PHE A 480 8.58 -32.41 -54.55
CA PHE A 480 9.08 -31.63 -53.40
C PHE A 480 7.95 -30.94 -52.62
N ASN A 481 6.84 -30.57 -53.28
CA ASN A 481 5.73 -29.91 -52.59
C ASN A 481 5.18 -30.72 -51.40
N ARG A 482 5.22 -32.06 -51.47
CA ARG A 482 4.82 -32.92 -50.34
C ARG A 482 5.82 -32.85 -49.18
N VAL A 483 7.11 -32.70 -49.46
CA VAL A 483 8.16 -32.46 -48.45
C VAL A 483 8.00 -31.06 -47.84
N PHE A 484 7.82 -30.03 -48.68
CA PHE A 484 7.57 -28.65 -48.28
C PHE A 484 6.42 -28.56 -47.27
N ASN A 485 5.23 -29.03 -47.65
CA ASN A 485 4.03 -28.95 -46.81
C ASN A 485 4.23 -29.64 -45.44
N LEU A 486 4.90 -30.80 -45.41
CA LEU A 486 5.15 -31.53 -44.16
C LEU A 486 6.23 -30.85 -43.30
N GLN A 487 7.28 -30.27 -43.90
CA GLN A 487 8.30 -29.53 -43.17
C GLN A 487 7.74 -28.23 -42.57
N SER A 488 6.96 -27.45 -43.32
CA SER A 488 6.33 -26.23 -42.79
C SER A 488 5.29 -26.56 -41.70
N THR A 489 4.55 -27.67 -41.85
CA THR A 489 3.64 -28.16 -40.79
C THR A 489 4.40 -28.56 -39.53
N LEU A 490 5.55 -29.23 -39.65
CA LEU A 490 6.38 -29.63 -38.51
C LEU A 490 6.89 -28.42 -37.72
N VAL A 491 7.38 -27.39 -38.40
CA VAL A 491 7.85 -26.13 -37.77
C VAL A 491 6.74 -25.51 -36.92
N VAL A 492 5.54 -25.35 -37.49
CA VAL A 492 4.39 -24.78 -36.77
C VAL A 492 4.00 -25.63 -35.57
N GLN A 493 3.88 -26.95 -35.74
CA GLN A 493 3.47 -27.84 -34.64
C GLN A 493 4.51 -27.93 -33.51
N GLN A 494 5.82 -27.80 -33.82
CA GLN A 494 6.87 -27.76 -32.80
C GLN A 494 6.89 -26.43 -32.04
N ASP A 495 6.57 -25.32 -32.70
CA ASP A 495 6.42 -24.00 -32.07
C ASP A 495 5.17 -23.96 -31.16
N ASP A 496 4.02 -24.43 -31.66
CA ASP A 496 2.78 -24.63 -30.89
C ASP A 496 3.02 -25.49 -29.65
N LEU A 497 3.76 -26.60 -29.78
CA LEU A 497 4.07 -27.50 -28.68
C LEU A 497 4.93 -26.81 -27.61
N ALA A 498 5.99 -26.09 -28.01
CA ALA A 498 6.84 -25.38 -27.06
C ALA A 498 6.05 -24.28 -26.31
N GLN A 499 5.23 -23.50 -27.01
CA GLN A 499 4.33 -22.50 -26.41
C GLN A 499 3.34 -23.15 -25.43
N SER A 500 2.70 -24.25 -25.80
CA SER A 500 1.73 -24.95 -24.95
C SER A 500 2.39 -25.59 -23.71
N GLN A 501 3.61 -26.13 -23.84
CA GLN A 501 4.40 -26.62 -22.71
C GLN A 501 4.76 -25.52 -21.72
N ALA A 502 5.21 -24.35 -22.20
CA ALA A 502 5.41 -23.18 -21.36
C ALA A 502 4.09 -22.69 -20.74
N ARG A 503 2.99 -22.74 -21.50
CA ARG A 503 1.67 -22.33 -21.02
C ARG A 503 1.17 -23.17 -19.86
N VAL A 504 1.39 -24.49 -19.85
CA VAL A 504 1.07 -25.34 -18.67
C VAL A 504 1.81 -24.87 -17.42
N ALA A 505 3.11 -24.57 -17.53
CA ALA A 505 3.90 -24.04 -16.41
C ALA A 505 3.45 -22.63 -15.99
N LEU A 506 3.15 -21.74 -16.94
CA LEU A 506 2.62 -20.40 -16.68
C LEU A 506 1.23 -20.42 -16.03
N SER A 507 0.34 -21.32 -16.44
CA SER A 507 -0.97 -21.52 -15.80
C SER A 507 -0.81 -22.10 -14.38
N TYR A 508 0.13 -23.01 -14.15
CA TYR A 508 0.46 -23.49 -12.79
C TYR A 508 0.94 -22.35 -11.88
N ILE A 509 1.86 -21.50 -12.38
CA ILE A 509 2.30 -20.27 -11.70
C ILE A 509 1.12 -19.33 -11.42
N ALA A 510 0.19 -19.18 -12.39
CA ALA A 510 -1.00 -18.35 -12.23
C ALA A 510 -1.95 -18.86 -11.14
N ILE A 511 -2.15 -20.17 -11.01
CA ILE A 511 -2.94 -20.77 -9.92
C ILE A 511 -2.34 -20.39 -8.56
N TYR A 512 -1.05 -20.63 -8.34
CA TYR A 512 -0.43 -20.32 -7.04
C TYR A 512 -0.35 -18.82 -6.75
N LYS A 513 -0.20 -17.97 -7.77
CA LYS A 513 -0.37 -16.52 -7.64
C LYS A 513 -1.80 -16.18 -7.18
N ALA A 514 -2.82 -16.71 -7.85
CA ALA A 514 -4.23 -16.43 -7.57
C ALA A 514 -4.70 -16.99 -6.22
N LEU A 515 -4.07 -18.06 -5.71
CA LEU A 515 -4.28 -18.59 -4.35
C LEU A 515 -3.56 -17.79 -3.25
N GLY A 516 -2.66 -16.86 -3.61
CA GLY A 516 -1.84 -16.12 -2.65
C GLY A 516 -0.70 -16.94 -2.04
N GLY A 517 -0.03 -17.79 -2.82
CA GLY A 517 1.08 -18.64 -2.39
C GLY A 517 2.46 -17.96 -2.50
N GLY A 518 3.31 -18.20 -1.50
CA GLY A 518 4.75 -17.92 -1.56
C GLY A 518 5.24 -16.80 -0.63
N TRP A 519 4.35 -15.92 -0.14
CA TRP A 519 4.74 -14.86 0.80
C TRP A 519 5.29 -15.40 2.14
N GLN A 520 4.96 -16.65 2.47
CA GLN A 520 5.46 -17.36 3.64
C GLN A 520 6.99 -17.55 3.64
N ILE A 521 7.68 -17.36 2.52
CA ILE A 521 9.15 -17.33 2.42
C ILE A 521 9.79 -16.38 3.47
N ARG A 522 9.11 -15.29 3.85
CA ARG A 522 9.58 -14.34 4.88
C ARG A 522 9.45 -14.85 6.32
N LEU A 523 8.74 -15.95 6.53
CA LEU A 523 8.53 -16.61 7.82
C LEU A 523 9.53 -17.74 8.06
N ALA A 524 10.23 -18.21 7.01
CA ALA A 524 11.34 -19.13 7.15
C ALA A 524 12.42 -18.50 8.05
N PRO A 525 13.05 -19.26 8.96
CA PRO A 525 14.11 -18.74 9.80
C PRO A 525 15.30 -18.35 8.92
N ALA A 526 15.51 -17.05 8.76
CA ALA A 526 16.56 -16.54 7.89
C ALA A 526 17.93 -17.06 8.32
N ALA A 527 18.61 -17.80 7.42
CA ALA A 527 20.03 -18.07 7.54
C ALA A 527 20.75 -16.72 7.71
N GLU A 528 21.57 -16.61 8.76
CA GLU A 528 21.88 -15.35 9.46
C GLU A 528 21.89 -14.12 8.55
N LEU A 529 20.91 -13.23 8.76
CA LEU A 529 20.79 -11.95 8.05
C LEU A 529 21.92 -11.00 8.48
N VAL A 530 23.11 -11.26 7.93
CA VAL A 530 24.16 -10.25 7.76
C VAL A 530 23.60 -9.21 6.80
N MET A 531 22.93 -8.20 7.35
CA MET A 531 22.54 -7.03 6.59
C MET A 531 23.79 -6.50 5.88
N PRO A 532 23.79 -6.33 4.55
CA PRO A 532 24.87 -5.62 3.90
C PRO A 532 24.97 -4.23 4.58
N PRO A 533 26.18 -3.76 4.92
CA PRO A 533 26.34 -2.47 5.59
C PRO A 533 25.62 -1.41 4.78
N ALA A 534 24.81 -0.59 5.44
CA ALA A 534 24.05 0.48 4.78
C ALA A 534 24.98 1.26 3.86
N PRO A 535 24.58 1.53 2.60
CA PRO A 535 25.47 2.14 1.61
C PRO A 535 26.04 3.42 2.21
N ALA A 536 27.37 3.44 2.37
CA ALA A 536 28.04 4.39 3.25
C ALA A 536 27.60 5.80 2.90
N SER A 537 26.93 6.48 3.84
CA SER A 537 26.38 7.81 3.59
C SER A 537 27.53 8.71 3.16
N ALA A 538 27.47 9.17 1.89
CA ALA A 538 28.46 10.09 1.37
C ALA A 538 28.61 11.24 2.38
N PRO A 539 29.85 11.60 2.78
CA PRO A 539 30.05 12.75 3.65
C PRO A 539 29.27 13.92 3.05
N PRO A 540 28.48 14.67 3.85
CA PRO A 540 27.72 15.79 3.32
C PRO A 540 28.68 16.72 2.58
N GLU A 541 28.43 16.97 1.29
CA GLU A 541 29.28 17.86 0.51
C GLU A 541 29.43 19.16 1.27
N ALA A 542 30.67 19.48 1.64
CA ALA A 542 30.96 20.67 2.43
C ALA A 542 30.49 21.87 1.61
N MET A 543 29.47 22.58 2.11
CA MET A 543 28.94 23.75 1.40
C MET A 543 30.11 24.67 1.05
N PRO A 544 30.18 25.17 -0.21
CA PRO A 544 31.26 26.05 -0.60
C PRO A 544 31.30 27.23 0.36
N GLY A 545 32.46 27.41 1.02
CA GLY A 545 32.63 28.45 2.02
C GLY A 545 32.34 29.84 1.42
N PRO A 546 31.92 30.81 2.24
CA PRO A 546 31.61 32.15 1.75
C PRO A 546 32.80 32.69 0.97
N GLY A 547 32.55 33.11 -0.28
CA GLY A 547 33.58 33.59 -1.18
C GLY A 547 34.29 34.84 -0.64
N PRO A 548 35.48 35.19 -1.17
CA PRO A 548 36.29 36.28 -0.64
C PRO A 548 35.50 37.59 -0.56
N VAL A 549 35.47 38.19 0.64
CA VAL A 549 34.89 39.52 0.84
C VAL A 549 35.69 40.53 0.00
N PRO A 550 35.07 41.35 -0.85
CA PRO A 550 35.79 42.35 -1.63
C PRO A 550 36.45 43.40 -0.72
N PRO A 551 37.61 43.96 -1.12
CA PRO A 551 38.36 44.90 -0.28
C PRO A 551 37.55 46.17 0.02
N ALA A 552 37.65 46.64 1.26
CA ALA A 552 36.91 47.78 1.77
C ALA A 552 37.54 49.13 1.36
N ASP A 553 37.48 49.46 0.07
CA ASP A 553 37.75 50.81 -0.44
C ASP A 553 36.94 51.09 -1.73
N ALA A 554 35.65 51.37 -1.55
CA ALA A 554 34.75 51.88 -2.60
C ALA A 554 34.07 53.15 -2.09
N GLN A 555 34.48 54.30 -2.61
CA GLN A 555 34.09 55.61 -2.09
C GLN A 555 32.61 55.94 -2.38
N LEU A 556 31.92 56.49 -1.38
CA LEU A 556 30.53 56.91 -1.49
C LEU A 556 30.38 58.09 -2.46
N MET A 557 29.64 57.90 -3.55
CA MET A 557 29.07 58.99 -4.34
C MET A 557 27.59 59.20 -3.97
N PRO A 558 27.09 60.45 -3.90
CA PRO A 558 25.74 60.76 -3.44
C PRO A 558 24.66 60.54 -4.51
N LEU A 559 23.43 60.27 -4.05
CA LEU A 559 22.24 60.13 -4.89
C LEU A 559 21.79 61.48 -5.49
N PRO A 560 21.52 61.56 -6.81
CA PRO A 560 20.73 62.63 -7.40
C PRO A 560 19.23 62.53 -7.04
N THR A 561 18.55 63.66 -6.90
CA THR A 561 17.12 63.75 -6.58
C THR A 561 16.23 63.77 -7.83
N ASP A 562 15.09 63.10 -7.78
CA ASP A 562 14.07 63.06 -8.85
C ASP A 562 13.04 64.23 -8.73
N PRO A 563 12.90 65.12 -9.74
CA PRO A 563 12.07 66.33 -9.64
C PRO A 563 10.77 66.30 -10.48
N GLY A 564 9.76 65.57 -10.00
CA GLY A 564 8.39 66.09 -9.93
C GLY A 564 7.39 65.87 -11.09
N LEU A 565 6.14 65.60 -10.70
CA LEU A 565 4.93 65.76 -11.53
C LEU A 565 3.77 66.31 -10.67
N THR A 566 3.14 67.41 -11.12
CA THR A 566 1.99 68.01 -10.42
C THR A 566 0.83 68.42 -11.34
N ARG A 567 -0.15 67.50 -11.45
CA ARG A 567 -1.61 67.73 -11.38
C ARG A 567 -2.35 68.58 -12.46
N ARG A 568 -3.52 68.05 -12.88
CA ARG A 568 -4.55 68.58 -13.84
C ARG A 568 -4.19 68.37 -15.33
N GLY A 569 -5.15 68.07 -16.23
CA GLY A 569 -6.54 67.62 -16.01
C GLY A 569 -7.48 67.81 -17.22
N ALA A 570 -8.48 66.93 -17.33
CA ALA A 570 -9.72 66.98 -18.16
C ALA A 570 -9.64 66.81 -19.70
N GLY A 571 -10.47 65.86 -20.20
CA GLY A 571 -11.20 65.96 -21.48
C GLY A 571 -10.59 65.28 -22.73
N GLY A 572 -11.42 64.52 -23.47
CA GLY A 572 -11.12 64.04 -24.84
C GLY A 572 -11.46 62.57 -25.12
N THR A 573 -12.18 62.32 -26.22
CA THR A 573 -12.52 61.01 -26.82
C THR A 573 -12.43 61.14 -28.36
N PRO A 574 -12.68 60.09 -29.17
CA PRO A 574 -12.01 58.79 -29.28
C PRO A 574 -11.37 58.64 -30.70
N VAL A 575 -11.74 57.62 -31.52
CA VAL A 575 -11.39 57.39 -32.96
C VAL A 575 -9.94 56.86 -33.16
N GLU A 576 -9.71 55.62 -33.65
CA GLU A 576 -9.68 55.14 -35.06
C GLU A 576 -8.46 55.70 -35.86
N ASP A 577 -7.79 54.98 -36.77
CA ASP A 577 -8.13 53.70 -37.44
C ASP A 577 -6.88 52.92 -37.96
N ASP A 578 -7.12 51.77 -38.61
CA ASP A 578 -6.33 51.05 -39.65
C ASP A 578 -4.78 50.91 -39.56
N ALA A 579 -4.31 49.66 -39.36
CA ALA A 579 -3.83 48.69 -40.39
C ALA A 579 -3.19 49.18 -41.73
N PRO A 580 -2.69 48.31 -42.66
CA PRO A 580 -2.58 46.83 -42.66
C PRO A 580 -1.23 46.27 -43.22
N SER A 581 -1.21 44.97 -43.60
CA SER A 581 -0.59 44.44 -44.85
C SER A 581 0.95 44.28 -44.97
N PHE A 582 1.53 43.20 -45.55
CA PHE A 582 1.09 41.82 -45.89
C PHE A 582 2.32 40.97 -46.31
N GLY A 583 2.15 39.63 -46.38
CA GLY A 583 3.09 38.69 -47.02
C GLY A 583 3.61 37.61 -46.05
N SER A 584 2.97 36.44 -45.88
CA SER A 584 2.79 35.29 -46.81
C SER A 584 4.07 34.44 -46.99
N ALA A 585 4.00 33.10 -47.11
CA ALA A 585 2.86 32.22 -47.40
C ALA A 585 2.97 30.80 -46.81
N THR A 586 1.85 30.05 -46.85
CA THR A 586 1.68 28.56 -46.81
C THR A 586 2.24 27.77 -45.60
N ALA A 587 1.49 26.98 -44.81
CA ALA A 587 0.39 26.01 -45.06
C ALA A 587 0.89 24.71 -45.74
N ASP A 588 0.43 23.47 -45.45
CA ASP A 588 -0.59 22.94 -44.50
C ASP A 588 -0.42 21.37 -44.40
N HIS A 589 -1.17 20.46 -43.74
CA HIS A 589 -2.45 20.49 -42.98
C HIS A 589 -2.63 19.31 -41.98
N ARG A 590 -2.93 19.59 -40.70
CA ARG A 590 -3.82 18.81 -39.77
C ARG A 590 -3.51 17.29 -39.52
N VAL A 591 -4.22 16.49 -38.69
CA VAL A 591 -5.52 16.55 -37.97
C VAL A 591 -5.32 16.03 -36.52
N GLN A 592 -5.41 16.87 -35.47
CA GLN A 592 -6.56 17.07 -34.56
C GLN A 592 -7.20 15.82 -33.90
N GLN A 593 -7.38 15.88 -32.58
CA GLN A 593 -8.72 16.14 -32.02
C GLN A 593 -8.68 16.78 -30.62
N VAL A 594 -9.77 17.48 -30.27
CA VAL A 594 -9.97 18.21 -29.00
C VAL A 594 -11.44 18.07 -28.60
N ALA A 595 -11.70 17.80 -27.33
CA ALA A 595 -13.00 17.98 -26.68
C ALA A 595 -12.75 18.61 -25.29
N SER A 596 -12.98 19.91 -25.05
CA SER A 596 -14.24 20.68 -25.08
C SER A 596 -15.10 20.47 -23.81
N PHE A 597 -14.90 21.35 -22.82
CA PHE A 597 -15.81 21.49 -21.69
C PHE A 597 -17.18 22.03 -22.15
N ARG A 598 -18.25 21.57 -21.52
CA ARG A 598 -19.56 22.25 -21.45
C ARG A 598 -20.07 22.26 -20.00
N PRO A 599 -20.76 23.32 -19.56
CA PRO A 599 -21.58 23.27 -18.35
C PRO A 599 -22.84 22.45 -18.60
N LEU A 600 -23.41 21.84 -17.54
CA LEU A 600 -24.69 21.14 -17.58
C LEU A 600 -25.82 22.01 -17.03
N GLU A 601 -26.97 21.97 -17.70
CA GLU A 601 -28.20 22.65 -17.30
C GLU A 601 -29.04 21.81 -16.33
N ARG A 602 -30.04 22.42 -15.69
CA ARG A 602 -30.94 21.77 -14.73
C ARG A 602 -32.02 20.93 -15.42
N LEU A 603 -32.14 19.65 -15.05
CA LEU A 603 -33.38 18.84 -15.08
C LEU A 603 -33.35 17.88 -13.84
N PRO A 604 -34.42 17.15 -13.49
CA PRO A 604 -35.42 17.66 -12.55
C PRO A 604 -35.43 16.88 -11.20
N GLU A 605 -36.34 17.29 -10.32
CA GLU A 605 -36.57 16.71 -8.99
C GLU A 605 -37.05 15.24 -9.08
N VAL A 606 -36.36 14.33 -8.37
CA VAL A 606 -36.71 12.89 -8.30
C VAL A 606 -37.12 12.53 -6.87
N ALA A 607 -38.20 11.75 -6.73
CA ALA A 607 -38.92 11.54 -5.49
C ALA A 607 -38.12 10.79 -4.40
N ALA A 608 -38.44 11.10 -3.14
CA ALA A 608 -37.78 10.53 -1.97
C ALA A 608 -38.02 9.02 -1.80
N VAL A 609 -36.97 8.21 -1.97
CA VAL A 609 -36.97 6.79 -1.62
C VAL A 609 -37.00 6.64 -0.10
N ARG A 610 -38.06 6.04 0.44
CA ARG A 610 -38.13 5.66 1.86
C ARG A 610 -37.17 4.51 2.14
N PRO A 611 -36.42 4.51 3.27
CA PRO A 611 -35.66 3.34 3.68
C PRO A 611 -36.63 2.22 4.11
N ALA A 612 -36.48 1.04 3.53
CA ALA A 612 -37.17 -0.15 4.00
C ALA A 612 -36.59 -0.60 5.36
N ILE A 613 -37.47 -0.94 6.30
CA ILE A 613 -37.07 -1.53 7.59
C ILE A 613 -37.04 -3.04 7.39
N TYR A 614 -35.88 -3.66 7.63
CA TYR A 614 -35.75 -5.12 7.70
C TYR A 614 -35.61 -5.54 9.17
N GLU A 615 -36.64 -6.18 9.71
CA GLU A 615 -36.59 -6.79 11.05
C GLU A 615 -36.02 -8.22 10.95
N SER A 616 -34.81 -8.44 11.47
CA SER A 616 -34.24 -9.78 11.61
C SER A 616 -34.69 -10.46 12.92
N ARG A 617 -35.92 -10.98 12.94
CA ARG A 617 -36.34 -11.96 13.96
C ARG A 617 -36.07 -13.38 13.49
N GLN A 618 -35.09 -14.04 14.08
CA GLN A 618 -35.00 -15.51 14.08
C GLN A 618 -34.66 -16.02 15.49
N THR A 619 -35.63 -16.67 16.11
CA THR A 619 -35.41 -17.64 17.20
C THR A 619 -35.33 -19.04 16.58
N PRO A 620 -34.43 -19.93 17.04
CA PRO A 620 -34.33 -21.27 16.49
C PRO A 620 -35.51 -22.16 16.95
N PRO A 621 -35.95 -23.13 16.13
CA PRO A 621 -36.73 -24.26 16.62
C PRO A 621 -35.81 -25.24 17.40
N ALA A 622 -36.41 -25.98 18.33
CA ALA A 622 -35.77 -27.11 19.01
C ALA A 622 -36.10 -28.43 18.28
N ASN A 623 -35.45 -29.52 18.71
CA ASN A 623 -35.63 -30.87 18.18
C ASN A 623 -37.10 -31.33 18.14
N GLU A 624 -37.48 -32.00 17.05
CA GLU A 624 -37.92 -33.41 17.05
C GLU A 624 -37.49 -34.08 15.73
#